data_AF-A0A496XJY9-F1
#
_entry.id   AF-A0A496XJY9-F1
#
_cell.length_a   1.000
_cell.length_b   1.000
_cell.length_c   1.000
_cell.angle_alpha   90.00
_cell.angle_beta   90.00
_cell.angle_gamma   90.00
#
_symmetry.space_group_name_H-M   'P 1'
#
loop_
_entity.id
_entity.type
_entity.pdbx_description
1 polymer ?
#
loop_
_entity_poly.entity_id
_entity_poly.type
_entity_poly.pdbx_seq_one_letter_code
_entity_poly.pdbx_strand_id
1 'polypeptide(L)'
;MTKFIEERPARLLSVGVDSKTVKGSKRGYLTGILYLFPYKSFGFNVCPNAENADCHEPCLNTAGRGRFNQVQAARLRKTWLFHNEREWFMERLFLDIEALQRKAQREGLLPAVRLNGTSDLDWESIRYQGESPMEHSSLTQFYDYTKLPRQVRNKNYHLTFSYSTDTKFQSSVKKAQRLGMNMAVVSDLPIPEAWMGRSVVNGDNDDLRFLDPDNCIVWLKVKGQALGSDSDLIVRAA
;
A
#
# COMPACT_ATOMS: atom_id res chain seq x y z
N MET A 1 26.39 8.49 9.17
CA MET A 1 24.98 8.15 8.85
C MET A 1 24.64 8.43 7.38
N THR A 2 25.13 9.54 6.81
CA THR A 2 24.98 9.98 5.41
C THR A 2 25.36 8.93 4.35
N LYS A 3 26.57 8.37 4.41
CA LYS A 3 27.07 7.43 3.38
C LYS A 3 26.23 6.15 3.20
N PHE A 4 25.52 5.69 4.23
CA PHE A 4 24.65 4.51 4.14
C PHE A 4 23.27 4.82 3.55
N ILE A 5 22.80 6.06 3.68
CA ILE A 5 21.51 6.50 3.16
C ILE A 5 21.61 6.85 1.66
N GLU A 6 22.80 7.24 1.20
CA GLU A 6 23.09 7.61 -0.19
C GLU A 6 23.36 6.40 -1.11
N GLU A 7 23.65 5.23 -0.55
CA GLU A 7 23.99 4.06 -1.37
C GLU A 7 22.76 3.53 -2.13
N ARG A 8 22.78 3.69 -3.45
CA ARG A 8 21.74 3.25 -4.37
C ARG A 8 21.49 1.73 -4.28
N PRO A 9 20.28 1.29 -3.88
CA PRO A 9 19.99 -0.14 -3.79
C PRO A 9 19.89 -0.77 -5.17
N ALA A 10 20.27 -2.05 -5.24
CA ALA A 10 20.17 -2.84 -6.47
C ALA A 10 18.74 -3.18 -6.87
N ARG A 11 17.72 -2.97 -6.02
CA ARG A 11 16.26 -3.11 -6.29
C ARG A 11 15.46 -2.23 -5.32
N LEU A 12 14.35 -1.68 -5.79
CA LEU A 12 13.35 -0.97 -5.01
C LEU A 12 12.17 -1.87 -4.62
N LEU A 13 11.71 -2.77 -5.48
CA LEU A 13 10.58 -3.66 -5.21
C LEU A 13 10.98 -4.91 -4.44
N SER A 14 10.23 -5.23 -3.40
CA SER A 14 10.31 -6.51 -2.68
C SER A 14 9.34 -7.51 -3.32
N VAL A 15 9.86 -8.61 -3.87
CA VAL A 15 9.09 -9.62 -4.61
C VAL A 15 9.14 -10.95 -3.87
N GLY A 16 7.97 -11.54 -3.57
CA GLY A 16 7.87 -12.87 -2.95
C GLY A 16 8.39 -12.97 -1.51
N VAL A 17 8.56 -11.85 -0.80
CA VAL A 17 9.09 -11.82 0.59
C VAL A 17 7.95 -11.79 1.62
N ASP A 18 6.78 -11.27 1.27
CA ASP A 18 5.62 -11.19 2.15
C ASP A 18 4.77 -12.46 2.05
N SER A 19 4.37 -13.01 3.21
CA SER A 19 3.54 -14.22 3.26
C SER A 19 2.23 -14.11 2.47
N LYS A 20 1.63 -12.91 2.36
CA LYS A 20 0.42 -12.68 1.57
C LYS A 20 0.70 -12.65 0.07
N THR A 21 1.86 -12.17 -0.35
CA THR A 21 2.22 -12.18 -1.79
C THR A 21 2.53 -13.59 -2.27
N VAL A 22 3.11 -14.43 -1.42
CA VAL A 22 3.27 -15.87 -1.70
C VAL A 22 1.92 -16.57 -1.87
N LYS A 23 0.89 -16.20 -1.09
CA LYS A 23 -0.48 -16.70 -1.31
C LYS A 23 -1.06 -16.19 -2.64
N GLY A 24 -0.78 -14.94 -3.01
CA GLY A 24 -1.16 -14.37 -4.31
C GLY A 24 -0.62 -15.15 -5.51
N SER A 25 0.55 -15.78 -5.40
CA SER A 25 1.10 -16.65 -6.45
C SER A 25 0.24 -17.88 -6.71
N LYS A 26 -0.46 -18.40 -5.69
CA LYS A 26 -1.45 -19.48 -5.88
C LYS A 26 -2.69 -19.01 -6.64
N ARG A 27 -2.93 -17.69 -6.70
CA ARG A 27 -4.00 -17.05 -7.49
C ARG A 27 -3.52 -16.57 -8.86
N GLY A 28 -2.30 -16.92 -9.27
CA GLY A 28 -1.76 -16.56 -10.58
C GLY A 28 -1.04 -15.21 -10.64
N TYR A 29 -0.71 -14.58 -9.50
CA TYR A 29 -0.06 -13.26 -9.47
C TYR A 29 1.31 -13.26 -8.81
N LEU A 30 2.27 -12.56 -9.42
CA LEU A 30 3.57 -12.25 -8.83
C LEU A 30 3.59 -10.78 -8.40
N THR A 31 3.56 -10.54 -7.09
CA THR A 31 3.49 -9.19 -6.54
C THR A 31 4.87 -8.63 -6.18
N GLY A 32 5.16 -7.41 -6.66
CA GLY A 32 6.23 -6.55 -6.17
C GLY A 32 5.67 -5.43 -5.28
N ILE A 33 6.25 -5.24 -4.09
CA ILE A 33 5.82 -4.19 -3.15
C ILE A 33 6.96 -3.19 -2.93
N LEU A 34 6.65 -1.90 -3.06
CA LEU A 34 7.53 -0.82 -2.62
C LEU A 34 7.21 -0.47 -1.16
N TYR A 35 8.23 -0.47 -0.32
CA TYR A 35 8.14 0.03 1.04
C TYR A 35 9.00 1.27 1.20
N LEU A 36 8.35 2.39 1.53
CA LEU A 36 8.98 3.62 1.99
C LEU A 36 8.86 3.72 3.52
N PHE A 37 9.67 4.58 4.12
CA PHE A 37 9.56 4.91 5.54
C PHE A 37 8.32 5.80 5.70
N PRO A 38 7.36 5.41 6.56
CA PRO A 38 6.02 6.02 6.60
C PRO A 38 6.06 7.47 7.08
N TYR A 39 4.92 8.14 6.89
CA TYR A 39 4.60 9.42 7.50
C TYR A 39 5.63 10.52 7.16
N LYS A 40 5.96 11.39 8.12
CA LYS A 40 6.92 12.48 7.97
C LYS A 40 8.32 11.94 8.22
N SER A 41 9.15 11.87 7.19
CA SER A 41 10.57 11.53 7.29
C SER A 41 11.41 12.37 6.34
N PHE A 42 12.61 12.77 6.78
CA PHE A 42 13.49 13.66 6.02
C PHE A 42 12.83 14.98 5.55
N GLY A 43 11.93 15.56 6.35
CA GLY A 43 11.22 16.80 5.97
C GLY A 43 10.17 16.60 4.87
N PHE A 44 9.91 15.36 4.45
CA PHE A 44 8.89 15.02 3.46
C PHE A 44 7.82 14.13 4.07
N ASN A 45 6.56 14.32 3.66
CA ASN A 45 5.44 13.50 4.13
C ASN A 45 5.00 12.53 3.04
N VAL A 46 5.20 11.22 3.25
CA VAL A 46 4.70 10.17 2.34
C VAL A 46 3.30 9.69 2.70
N CYS A 47 2.70 10.13 3.82
CA CYS A 47 1.35 9.77 4.26
C CYS A 47 0.56 11.02 4.69
N PRO A 48 -0.02 11.79 3.74
CA PRO A 48 -0.63 13.10 4.02
C PRO A 48 -1.78 13.07 5.03
N ASN A 49 -2.55 11.97 5.10
CA ASN A 49 -3.70 11.83 6.01
C ASN A 49 -3.41 11.01 7.28
N ALA A 50 -2.16 10.71 7.59
CA ALA A 50 -1.84 9.81 8.70
C ALA A 50 -2.17 10.40 10.10
N GLU A 51 -2.07 11.72 10.28
CA GLU A 51 -2.51 12.41 11.51
C GLU A 51 -4.04 12.45 11.59
N ASN A 52 -4.71 12.85 10.51
CA ASN A 52 -6.17 13.00 10.48
C ASN A 52 -6.91 11.68 10.70
N ALA A 53 -6.27 10.55 10.38
CA ALA A 53 -6.86 9.22 10.46
C ALA A 53 -6.26 8.36 11.58
N ASP A 54 -5.47 8.97 12.47
CA ASP A 54 -4.82 8.31 13.60
C ASP A 54 -4.07 7.00 13.23
N CYS A 55 -3.33 7.01 12.12
CA CYS A 55 -2.65 5.79 11.63
C CYS A 55 -1.13 5.86 11.62
N HIS A 56 -0.55 7.00 12.04
CA HIS A 56 0.90 7.19 12.10
C HIS A 56 1.53 6.45 13.28
N GLU A 57 0.91 6.49 14.46
CA GLU A 57 1.36 5.75 15.65
C GLU A 57 1.20 4.22 15.53
N PRO A 58 0.03 3.67 15.19
CA PRO A 58 -0.15 2.22 15.07
C PRO A 58 0.36 1.66 13.71
N CYS A 59 1.26 2.36 13.04
CA CYS A 59 1.65 2.06 11.67
C CYS A 59 2.18 0.62 11.51
N LEU A 60 1.77 -0.04 10.42
CA LEU A 60 2.25 -1.38 10.07
C LEU A 60 3.76 -1.44 9.75
N ASN A 61 4.45 -0.29 9.69
CA ASN A 61 5.87 -0.21 9.36
C ASN A 61 6.75 -1.12 10.24
N THR A 62 6.41 -1.31 11.51
CA THR A 62 7.19 -2.18 12.41
C THR A 62 6.69 -3.63 12.47
N ALA A 63 5.58 -3.96 11.80
CA ALA A 63 4.98 -5.28 11.88
C ALA A 63 5.81 -6.35 11.13
N GLY A 64 5.81 -7.58 11.67
CA GLY A 64 6.49 -8.73 11.06
C GLY A 64 7.98 -8.49 10.85
N ARG A 65 8.45 -8.64 9.60
CA ARG A 65 9.85 -8.36 9.22
C ARG A 65 10.20 -6.87 9.28
N GLY A 66 9.21 -5.99 9.35
CA GLY A 66 9.40 -4.54 9.46
C GLY A 66 10.23 -4.14 10.68
N ARG A 67 10.16 -4.89 11.79
CA ARG A 67 10.92 -4.60 13.02
C ARG A 67 12.45 -4.69 12.88
N PHE A 68 12.97 -5.32 11.81
CA PHE A 68 14.40 -5.52 11.67
C PHE A 68 15.10 -4.24 11.19
N ASN A 69 16.21 -3.88 11.85
CA ASN A 69 16.98 -2.66 11.55
C ASN A 69 17.37 -2.55 10.07
N GLN A 70 17.75 -3.65 9.42
CA GLN A 70 18.10 -3.64 7.99
C GLN A 70 16.89 -3.28 7.10
N VAL A 71 15.69 -3.72 7.47
CA VAL A 71 14.45 -3.39 6.73
C VAL A 71 14.09 -1.92 6.92
N GLN A 72 14.18 -1.42 8.16
CA GLN A 72 13.95 0.00 8.46
C GLN A 72 14.97 0.88 7.72
N ALA A 73 16.25 0.52 7.75
CA ALA A 73 17.30 1.27 7.07
C ALA A 73 17.11 1.27 5.53
N ALA A 74 16.65 0.15 4.95
CA ALA A 74 16.32 0.08 3.53
C ALA A 74 15.12 0.97 3.16
N ARG A 75 14.06 1.02 3.99
CA ARG A 75 12.90 1.91 3.78
C ARG A 75 13.30 3.37 3.89
N LEU A 76 14.11 3.70 4.89
CA LEU A 76 14.65 5.03 5.12
C LEU A 76 15.46 5.50 3.90
N ARG A 77 16.41 4.68 3.44
CA ARG A 77 17.22 4.91 2.22
C ARG A 77 16.35 5.15 0.98
N LYS A 78 15.37 4.29 0.72
CA LYS A 78 14.45 4.44 -0.43
C LYS A 78 13.67 5.75 -0.35
N THR A 79 13.25 6.16 0.83
CA THR A 79 12.50 7.41 1.03
C THR A 79 13.39 8.63 0.79
N TRP A 80 14.62 8.59 1.28
CA TRP A 80 15.61 9.62 1.01
C TRP A 80 15.89 9.75 -0.48
N LEU A 81 16.11 8.63 -1.19
CA LEU A 81 16.31 8.62 -2.65
C LEU A 81 15.07 9.12 -3.41
N PHE A 82 13.87 8.74 -2.99
CA PHE A 82 12.64 9.25 -3.58
C PHE A 82 12.50 10.76 -3.43
N HIS A 83 12.97 11.34 -2.32
CA HIS A 83 12.91 12.79 -2.10
C HIS A 83 14.05 13.54 -2.81
N ASN A 84 15.28 13.09 -2.65
CA ASN A 84 16.49 13.83 -3.04
C ASN A 84 17.02 13.44 -4.43
N GLU A 85 16.74 12.21 -4.90
CA GLU A 85 17.19 11.68 -6.19
C GLU A 85 16.00 11.11 -6.99
N ARG A 86 14.94 11.91 -7.13
CA ARG A 86 13.67 11.47 -7.73
C ARG A 86 13.83 10.85 -9.12
N GLU A 87 14.64 11.45 -9.99
CA GLU A 87 14.86 10.93 -11.35
C GLU A 87 15.46 9.53 -11.33
N TRP A 88 16.56 9.34 -10.59
CA TRP A 88 17.18 8.03 -10.42
C TRP A 88 16.21 7.03 -9.79
N PHE A 89 15.46 7.45 -8.77
CA PHE A 89 14.48 6.58 -8.11
C PHE A 89 13.40 6.10 -9.08
N MET A 90 12.85 7.00 -9.90
CA MET A 90 11.78 6.67 -10.84
C MET A 90 12.29 5.81 -11.99
N GLU A 91 13.46 6.13 -12.55
CA GLU A 91 14.14 5.29 -13.55
C GLU A 91 14.34 3.87 -12.99
N ARG A 92 14.87 3.77 -11.77
CA ARG A 92 15.10 2.50 -11.07
C ARG A 92 13.80 1.73 -10.82
N LEU A 93 12.72 2.43 -10.48
CA LEU A 93 11.41 1.84 -10.24
C LEU A 93 10.84 1.23 -11.53
N PHE A 94 10.96 1.94 -12.65
CA PHE A 94 10.51 1.46 -13.96
C PHE A 94 11.26 0.17 -14.35
N LEU A 95 12.59 0.16 -14.21
CA LEU A 95 13.41 -1.04 -14.46
C LEU A 95 13.04 -2.21 -13.54
N ASP A 96 12.69 -1.94 -12.28
CA ASP A 96 12.24 -2.96 -11.33
C ASP A 96 10.87 -3.55 -11.70
N ILE A 97 9.93 -2.72 -12.17
CA ILE A 97 8.61 -3.17 -12.65
C ILE A 97 8.79 -4.05 -13.90
N GLU A 98 9.63 -3.65 -14.85
CA GLU A 98 9.92 -4.48 -16.03
C GLU A 98 10.60 -5.80 -15.65
N ALA A 99 11.50 -5.78 -14.67
CA ALA A 99 12.13 -7.01 -14.16
C ALA A 99 11.11 -7.94 -13.51
N LEU A 100 10.10 -7.39 -12.82
CA LEU A 100 8.97 -8.14 -12.28
C LEU A 100 8.13 -8.75 -13.41
N GLN A 101 7.80 -7.99 -14.46
CA GLN A 101 7.06 -8.49 -15.62
C GLN A 101 7.78 -9.67 -16.28
N ARG A 102 9.08 -9.53 -16.55
CA ARG A 102 9.89 -10.62 -17.12
C ARG A 102 9.92 -11.85 -16.21
N LYS A 103 9.96 -11.66 -14.87
CA LYS A 103 9.93 -12.78 -13.91
C LYS A 103 8.56 -13.45 -13.89
N ALA A 104 7.48 -12.67 -13.84
CA ALA A 104 6.11 -13.17 -13.86
C ALA A 104 5.85 -14.01 -15.12
N GLN A 105 6.27 -13.51 -16.30
CA GLN A 105 6.16 -14.24 -17.56
C GLN A 105 6.89 -15.59 -17.53
N ARG A 106 8.14 -15.64 -17.04
CA ARG A 106 8.89 -16.90 -16.92
C ARG A 106 8.24 -17.91 -15.98
N GLU A 107 7.49 -17.42 -14.99
CA GLU A 107 6.80 -18.24 -13.99
C GLU A 107 5.34 -18.55 -14.36
N GLY A 108 4.86 -18.08 -15.51
CA GLY A 108 3.46 -18.25 -15.92
C GLY A 108 2.47 -17.49 -15.03
N LEU A 109 2.90 -16.37 -14.43
CA LEU A 109 2.12 -15.53 -13.54
C LEU A 109 1.86 -14.14 -14.15
N LEU A 110 0.82 -13.47 -13.65
CA LEU A 110 0.52 -12.07 -13.96
C LEU A 110 1.25 -11.12 -13.00
N PRO A 111 1.89 -10.05 -13.48
CA PRO A 111 2.59 -9.10 -12.62
C PRO A 111 1.60 -8.18 -11.90
N ALA A 112 1.78 -8.02 -10.59
CA ALA A 112 1.04 -7.05 -9.78
C ALA A 112 1.99 -6.18 -8.95
N VAL A 113 1.68 -4.90 -8.76
CA VAL A 113 2.54 -3.95 -8.03
C VAL A 113 1.74 -3.15 -7.02
N ARG A 114 2.27 -3.09 -5.79
CA ARG A 114 1.78 -2.23 -4.71
C ARG A 114 2.85 -1.22 -4.35
N LEU A 115 2.65 0.04 -4.71
CA LEU A 115 3.65 1.09 -4.51
C LEU A 115 3.55 1.73 -3.12
N ASN A 116 2.37 1.70 -2.52
CA ASN A 116 2.06 2.13 -1.16
C ASN A 116 2.05 0.92 -0.20
N GLY A 117 3.24 0.34 0.03
CA GLY A 117 3.42 -0.69 1.06
C GLY A 117 3.29 -0.12 2.48
N THR A 118 3.94 1.01 2.74
CA THR A 118 3.93 1.75 4.02
C THR A 118 3.89 3.27 3.80
N SER A 119 3.50 3.71 2.61
CA SER A 119 3.26 5.11 2.23
C SER A 119 1.81 5.28 1.77
N ASP A 120 1.42 6.51 1.41
CA ASP A 120 0.15 6.84 0.77
C ASP A 120 0.36 8.02 -0.20
N LEU A 121 1.07 7.74 -1.30
CA LEU A 121 1.37 8.71 -2.36
C LEU A 121 0.40 8.54 -3.53
N ASP A 122 0.03 9.66 -4.18
CA ASP A 122 -0.72 9.63 -5.44
C ASP A 122 0.23 9.31 -6.62
N TRP A 123 0.51 8.02 -6.82
CA TRP A 123 1.42 7.53 -7.87
C TRP A 123 0.98 7.88 -9.29
N GLU A 124 -0.31 8.13 -9.53
CA GLU A 124 -0.79 8.59 -10.84
C GLU A 124 -0.44 10.06 -11.13
N SER A 125 -0.04 10.83 -10.11
CA SER A 125 0.44 12.20 -10.27
C SER A 125 1.96 12.29 -10.41
N ILE A 126 2.69 11.24 -10.01
CA ILE A 126 4.14 11.22 -10.02
C ILE A 126 4.60 10.73 -11.40
N ARG A 127 5.21 11.63 -12.18
CA ARG A 127 5.66 11.35 -13.54
C ARG A 127 7.18 11.33 -13.65
N TYR A 128 7.67 10.49 -14.55
CA TYR A 128 9.05 10.44 -15.02
C TYR A 128 9.04 10.24 -16.54
N GLN A 129 9.80 11.06 -17.26
CA GLN A 129 9.78 11.10 -18.73
C GLN A 129 8.36 11.22 -19.33
N GLY A 130 7.47 11.95 -18.65
CA GLY A 130 6.11 12.17 -19.10
C GLY A 130 5.11 11.08 -18.72
N GLU A 131 5.52 10.00 -18.05
CA GLU A 131 4.65 8.87 -17.70
C GLU A 131 4.63 8.60 -16.19
N SER A 132 3.47 8.19 -15.67
CA SER A 132 3.34 7.56 -14.36
C SER A 132 3.70 6.07 -14.43
N PRO A 133 3.96 5.39 -13.29
CA PRO A 133 4.22 3.95 -13.29
C PRO A 133 3.12 3.11 -13.97
N MET A 134 1.86 3.55 -13.83
CA MET A 134 0.69 2.89 -14.41
C MET A 134 0.66 3.01 -15.94
N GLU A 135 1.11 4.14 -16.49
CA GLU A 135 1.19 4.37 -17.94
C GLU A 135 2.39 3.63 -18.54
N HIS A 136 3.58 3.75 -17.93
CA HIS A 136 4.81 3.06 -18.37
C HIS A 136 4.64 1.54 -18.44
N SER A 137 3.83 0.97 -17.54
CA SER A 137 3.61 -0.47 -17.45
C SER A 137 2.13 -0.82 -17.50
N SER A 138 1.47 -0.50 -18.61
CA SER A 138 0.04 -0.74 -18.85
C SER A 138 -0.41 -2.21 -18.70
N LEU A 139 0.50 -3.18 -18.89
CA LEU A 139 0.24 -4.61 -18.70
C LEU A 139 0.34 -5.09 -17.24
N THR A 140 0.82 -4.25 -16.34
CA THR A 140 0.96 -4.57 -14.91
C THR A 140 -0.27 -4.11 -14.16
N GLN A 141 -0.82 -4.99 -13.30
CA GLN A 141 -1.88 -4.61 -12.38
C GLN A 141 -1.30 -3.86 -11.18
N PHE A 142 -1.65 -2.60 -11.01
CA PHE A 142 -1.33 -1.83 -9.82
C PHE A 142 -2.48 -1.88 -8.82
N TYR A 143 -2.16 -1.86 -7.53
CA TYR A 143 -3.17 -1.69 -6.50
C TYR A 143 -2.54 -1.12 -5.23
N ASP A 144 -3.29 -0.28 -4.51
CA ASP A 144 -2.81 0.32 -3.27
C ASP A 144 -3.92 0.55 -2.26
N TYR A 145 -3.52 0.62 -0.99
CA TYR A 145 -4.38 1.16 0.07
C TYR A 145 -4.14 2.65 0.18
N THR A 146 -5.21 3.42 0.36
CA THR A 146 -5.09 4.88 0.45
C THR A 146 -6.02 5.48 1.49
N LYS A 147 -5.60 6.58 2.12
CA LYS A 147 -6.46 7.46 2.92
C LYS A 147 -6.89 8.70 2.15
N LEU A 148 -6.63 8.75 0.85
CA LEU A 148 -7.02 9.81 -0.05
C LEU A 148 -8.21 9.36 -0.91
N PRO A 149 -9.46 9.77 -0.56
CA PRO A 149 -10.63 9.34 -1.31
C PRO A 149 -10.68 10.02 -2.69
N ARG A 150 -10.46 9.23 -3.74
CA ARG A 150 -10.45 9.68 -5.14
C ARG A 150 -10.75 8.54 -6.10
N GLN A 151 -11.18 8.86 -7.31
CA GLN A 151 -11.24 7.90 -8.41
C GLN A 151 -9.84 7.70 -9.01
N VAL A 152 -9.60 6.50 -9.52
CA VAL A 152 -8.41 6.17 -10.32
C VAL A 152 -8.58 6.71 -11.74
N ARG A 153 -7.47 7.11 -12.37
CA ARG A 153 -7.45 7.59 -13.76
C ARG A 153 -7.05 6.48 -14.73
N ASN A 154 -6.17 5.59 -14.28
CA ASN A 154 -5.63 4.48 -15.02
C ASN A 154 -6.41 3.19 -14.74
N LYS A 155 -6.79 2.49 -15.82
CA LYS A 155 -7.62 1.27 -15.75
C LYS A 155 -6.91 0.09 -15.08
N ASN A 156 -5.58 0.04 -15.14
CA ASN A 156 -4.76 -0.98 -14.51
C ASN A 156 -4.42 -0.63 -13.06
N TYR A 157 -5.16 0.27 -12.40
CA TYR A 157 -4.93 0.64 -11.01
C TYR A 157 -6.18 0.52 -10.16
N HIS A 158 -6.05 -0.15 -9.01
CA HIS A 158 -7.11 -0.28 -8.02
C HIS A 158 -6.75 0.43 -6.72
N LEU A 159 -7.70 1.17 -6.13
CA LEU A 159 -7.52 1.80 -4.82
C LEU A 159 -8.53 1.26 -3.83
N THR A 160 -8.02 0.73 -2.71
CA THR A 160 -8.83 0.37 -1.55
C THR A 160 -8.69 1.47 -0.49
N PHE A 161 -9.79 2.15 -0.15
CA PHE A 161 -9.78 3.19 0.85
C PHE A 161 -9.59 2.60 2.25
N SER A 162 -8.65 3.11 3.05
CA SER A 162 -8.39 2.65 4.41
C SER A 162 -9.22 3.45 5.42
N TYR A 163 -10.21 2.79 6.00
CA TYR A 163 -11.12 3.37 6.99
C TYR A 163 -10.40 3.73 8.30
N SER A 164 -10.95 4.72 9.01
CA SER A 164 -10.62 5.09 10.39
C SER A 164 -11.88 5.68 11.03
N THR A 165 -12.08 5.41 12.32
CA THR A 165 -13.18 5.99 13.13
C THR A 165 -12.89 7.41 13.58
N ASP A 166 -11.67 7.93 13.38
CA ASP A 166 -11.28 9.27 13.82
C ASP A 166 -12.27 10.30 13.26
N THR A 167 -12.80 11.12 14.15
CA THR A 167 -13.77 12.18 13.84
C THR A 167 -13.26 13.14 12.77
N LYS A 168 -11.96 13.47 12.76
CA LYS A 168 -11.31 14.33 11.76
C LYS A 168 -11.28 13.68 10.39
N PHE A 169 -11.37 12.35 10.31
CA PHE A 169 -11.33 11.59 9.06
C PHE A 169 -12.70 11.28 8.45
N GLN A 170 -13.80 11.46 9.18
CA GLN A 170 -15.13 11.04 8.72
C GLN A 170 -15.61 11.74 7.44
N SER A 171 -15.13 12.95 7.15
CA SER A 171 -15.42 13.63 5.88
C SER A 171 -14.83 12.86 4.68
N SER A 172 -13.61 12.32 4.84
CA SER A 172 -12.93 11.47 3.86
C SER A 172 -13.64 10.14 3.68
N VAL A 173 -14.08 9.51 4.78
CA VAL A 173 -14.90 8.29 4.76
C VAL A 173 -16.16 8.51 3.93
N LYS A 174 -16.95 9.55 4.23
CA LYS A 174 -18.19 9.87 3.50
C LYS A 174 -17.91 10.10 2.01
N LYS A 175 -16.77 10.71 1.67
CA LYS A 175 -16.35 10.89 0.28
C LYS A 175 -16.03 9.55 -0.39
N ALA A 176 -15.26 8.67 0.26
CA ALA A 176 -14.97 7.33 -0.25
C ALA A 176 -16.25 6.52 -0.50
N GLN A 177 -17.22 6.63 0.41
CA GLN A 177 -18.51 5.97 0.26
C GLN A 177 -19.29 6.45 -0.97
N ARG A 178 -19.38 7.79 -1.17
CA ARG A 178 -20.02 8.37 -2.36
C ARG A 178 -19.33 7.99 -3.67
N LEU A 179 -18.01 7.79 -3.62
CA LEU A 179 -17.22 7.33 -4.77
C LEU A 179 -17.35 5.82 -5.03
N GLY A 180 -18.05 5.07 -4.18
CA GLY A 180 -18.20 3.62 -4.33
C GLY A 180 -16.91 2.83 -4.11
N MET A 181 -15.90 3.41 -3.43
CA MET A 181 -14.62 2.74 -3.23
C MET A 181 -14.77 1.51 -2.32
N ASN A 182 -13.99 0.46 -2.60
CA ASN A 182 -13.76 -0.61 -1.63
C ASN A 182 -13.11 -0.03 -0.39
N MET A 183 -13.51 -0.48 0.80
CA MET A 183 -13.02 0.05 2.07
C MET A 183 -12.39 -1.04 2.93
N ALA A 184 -11.12 -0.85 3.29
CA ALA A 184 -10.42 -1.69 4.24
C ALA A 184 -10.69 -1.24 5.67
N VAL A 185 -11.14 -2.17 6.50
CA VAL A 185 -11.46 -1.96 7.91
C VAL A 185 -10.57 -2.88 8.74
N VAL A 186 -9.87 -2.30 9.71
CA VAL A 186 -9.07 -3.04 10.67
C VAL A 186 -9.91 -3.25 11.91
N SER A 187 -10.04 -4.49 12.38
CA SER A 187 -10.84 -4.82 13.56
C SER A 187 -10.30 -6.05 14.28
N ASP A 188 -10.55 -6.13 15.58
CA ASP A 188 -10.35 -7.29 16.44
C ASP A 188 -11.61 -8.16 16.57
N LEU A 189 -12.73 -7.72 16.00
CA LEU A 189 -13.98 -8.47 15.98
C LEU A 189 -13.99 -9.58 14.91
N PRO A 190 -14.83 -10.61 15.09
CA PRO A 190 -15.13 -11.57 14.03
C PRO A 190 -15.59 -10.88 12.75
N ILE A 191 -15.29 -11.47 11.59
CA ILE A 191 -15.70 -10.95 10.28
C ILE A 191 -17.23 -11.00 10.20
N PRO A 192 -17.95 -9.86 10.11
CA PRO A 192 -19.40 -9.86 9.95
C PRO A 192 -19.78 -10.22 8.50
N GLU A 193 -21.03 -10.61 8.27
CA GLU A 193 -21.52 -10.85 6.90
C GLU A 193 -21.63 -9.55 6.08
N ALA A 194 -22.04 -8.47 6.75
CA ALA A 194 -22.16 -7.14 6.17
C ALA A 194 -21.70 -6.06 7.17
N TRP A 195 -21.18 -4.95 6.65
CA TRP A 195 -20.82 -3.79 7.45
C TRP A 195 -21.05 -2.50 6.64
N MET A 196 -21.61 -1.46 7.27
CA MET A 196 -22.08 -0.25 6.58
C MET A 196 -22.99 -0.52 5.36
N GLY A 197 -23.83 -1.56 5.43
CA GLY A 197 -24.72 -1.95 4.33
C GLY A 197 -24.02 -2.54 3.10
N ARG A 198 -22.77 -2.98 3.24
CA ARG A 198 -21.95 -3.58 2.17
C ARG A 198 -21.53 -4.99 2.54
N SER A 199 -21.33 -5.83 1.52
CA SER A 199 -20.77 -7.17 1.71
C SER A 199 -19.33 -7.08 2.24
N VAL A 200 -18.95 -8.08 3.04
CA VAL A 200 -17.63 -8.12 3.68
C VAL A 200 -16.83 -9.30 3.12
N VAL A 201 -15.56 -9.04 2.79
CA VAL A 201 -14.59 -10.05 2.37
C VAL A 201 -13.44 -10.15 3.35
N ASN A 202 -12.84 -11.33 3.46
CA ASN A 202 -11.68 -11.57 4.32
C ASN A 202 -10.37 -11.10 3.65
N GLY A 203 -9.82 -9.98 4.13
CA GLY A 203 -8.58 -9.37 3.62
C GLY A 203 -7.28 -10.05 4.09
N ASP A 204 -7.34 -11.12 4.88
CA ASP A 204 -6.17 -11.87 5.33
C ASP A 204 -5.86 -13.12 4.49
N ASN A 205 -6.76 -13.47 3.57
CA ASN A 205 -6.58 -14.56 2.63
C ASN A 205 -5.46 -14.26 1.62
N ASP A 206 -5.42 -13.06 1.04
CA ASP A 206 -4.37 -12.57 0.16
C ASP A 206 -4.34 -11.03 0.15
N ASP A 207 -3.47 -10.43 -0.67
CA ASP A 207 -3.35 -8.97 -0.80
C ASP A 207 -3.97 -8.43 -2.10
N LEU A 208 -4.58 -9.27 -2.95
CA LEU A 208 -5.02 -8.93 -4.32
C LEU A 208 -6.39 -8.24 -4.35
N ARG A 209 -6.44 -7.01 -3.83
CA ARG A 209 -7.70 -6.26 -3.63
C ARG A 209 -8.47 -5.93 -4.90
N PHE A 210 -7.77 -5.85 -6.03
CA PHE A 210 -8.38 -5.66 -7.35
C PHE A 210 -9.23 -6.85 -7.83
N LEU A 211 -9.21 -7.98 -7.10
CA LEU A 211 -10.06 -9.14 -7.35
C LEU A 211 -11.26 -9.22 -6.41
N ASP A 212 -11.36 -8.31 -5.43
CA ASP A 212 -12.51 -8.23 -4.55
C ASP A 212 -13.72 -7.64 -5.32
N PRO A 213 -14.96 -7.97 -4.94
CA PRO A 213 -16.15 -7.31 -5.50
C PRO A 213 -16.10 -5.80 -5.32
N ASP A 214 -16.71 -5.05 -6.24
CA ASP A 214 -16.83 -3.60 -6.13
C ASP A 214 -17.72 -3.20 -4.95
N ASN A 215 -17.46 -2.01 -4.39
CA ASN A 215 -18.18 -1.41 -3.27
C ASN A 215 -18.27 -2.31 -2.02
N CYS A 216 -17.25 -3.14 -1.76
CA CYS A 216 -17.21 -4.05 -0.61
C CYS A 216 -16.38 -3.52 0.59
N ILE A 217 -16.50 -4.22 1.72
CA ILE A 217 -15.65 -4.04 2.89
C ILE A 217 -14.59 -5.13 2.93
N VAL A 218 -13.32 -4.74 3.00
CA VAL A 218 -12.19 -5.64 3.21
C VAL A 218 -11.87 -5.68 4.70
N TRP A 219 -12.30 -6.74 5.39
CA TRP A 219 -12.06 -6.90 6.82
C TRP A 219 -10.66 -7.45 7.09
N LEU A 220 -9.88 -6.77 7.92
CA LEU A 220 -8.50 -7.09 8.24
C LEU A 220 -8.33 -7.25 9.74
N LYS A 221 -7.61 -8.29 10.15
CA LYS A 221 -7.20 -8.44 11.55
C LYS A 221 -6.17 -7.37 11.92
N VAL A 222 -6.28 -6.88 13.16
CA VAL A 222 -5.27 -6.02 13.80
C VAL A 222 -3.90 -6.71 13.83
N LYS A 223 -2.83 -5.96 13.58
CA LYS A 223 -1.43 -6.47 13.56
C LYS A 223 -0.44 -5.43 14.06
N GLY A 224 0.73 -5.89 14.49
CA GLY A 224 1.84 -5.01 14.86
C GLY A 224 1.51 -4.14 16.06
N GLN A 225 1.96 -2.87 16.04
CA GLN A 225 1.74 -1.90 17.12
C GLN A 225 0.27 -1.54 17.34
N ALA A 226 -0.60 -1.83 16.38
CA ALA A 226 -2.04 -1.66 16.54
C ALA A 226 -2.64 -2.68 17.54
N LEU A 227 -1.99 -3.81 17.79
CA LEU A 227 -2.50 -4.82 18.73
C LEU A 227 -2.54 -4.23 20.15
N GLY A 228 -3.74 -4.13 20.72
CA GLY A 228 -3.96 -3.59 22.06
C GLY A 228 -3.78 -2.08 22.17
N SER A 229 -3.67 -1.34 21.05
CA SER A 229 -3.66 0.13 21.09
C SER A 229 -5.07 0.70 21.05
N ASP A 230 -5.33 1.85 21.67
CA ASP A 230 -6.65 2.50 21.64
C ASP A 230 -6.89 3.33 20.37
N SER A 231 -6.14 3.04 19.29
CA SER A 231 -6.21 3.82 18.06
C SER A 231 -7.57 3.72 17.36
N ASP A 232 -7.99 4.85 16.79
CA ASP A 232 -9.17 5.01 15.93
C ASP A 232 -9.02 4.32 14.56
N LEU A 233 -7.87 3.73 14.27
CA LEU A 233 -7.72 2.82 13.13
C LEU A 233 -8.54 1.53 13.32
N ILE A 234 -8.83 1.13 14.56
CA ILE A 234 -9.38 -0.19 14.90
C ILE A 234 -10.86 -0.05 15.26
N VAL A 235 -11.71 -0.69 14.46
CA VAL A 235 -13.15 -0.78 14.72
C VAL A 235 -13.42 -1.83 15.80
N ARG A 236 -14.04 -1.40 16.89
CA ARG A 236 -14.36 -2.24 18.07
C ARG A 236 -15.84 -2.36 18.40
N ALA A 237 -16.69 -1.62 17.69
CA ALA A 237 -18.13 -1.68 17.83
C ALA A 237 -18.76 -1.62 16.43
N ALA A 238 -19.83 -2.38 16.25
CA ALA A 238 -20.60 -2.46 15.01
C ALA A 238 -21.57 -1.28 14.88
#